data_AF-A0A521KHR8-F1
#
_entry.id   AF-A0A521KHR8-F1
#
_cell.length_a   1.000
_cell.length_b   1.000
_cell.length_c   1.000
_cell.angle_alpha   90.00
_cell.angle_beta   90.00
_cell.angle_gamma   90.00
#
_symmetry.space_group_name_H-M   'P 1'
#
loop_
_entity.id
_entity.type
_entity.pdbx_description
1 polymer ?
#
loop_
_entity_poly.entity_id
_entity_poly.type
_entity_poly.pdbx_seq_one_letter_code
_entity_poly.pdbx_strand_id
1 'polypeptide(L)'
;MRSLALISCVLAVPAIAQTTTRVSVTAAGAQVIGHSEYPDISHDGRYVTYLSKAPGLVPEDANNIQDIFLHDRYTGAVQRMSVSTAGVASNGLSDLPSISADGRFVAFQTFAGNFDPADLNGASYYDVYVRDTQLGTTTLMSKNSGGVGSSFGHSAKAKISANGVYVVFESDSSTLVPSDNGAFTDIFVHNRLTGETSKMSTPIPDMLGTAHSYISSISGDGSRVTFQSSGSNIVLGDTNGKSDVFLREWIGPTPSITIVSRSSAGVLGNDHSGDATISADGKFVVFSSDATNLVASDTNNANDIFVRDLVAGTTECVSVTQGGVPGNNFSQYADISADGRYVVFHSAASNLIVGDTNSGTDVFRRDRLLGTTTRISVMTGGAQANAGSQEAAISGDGRFVTYYSGVTNLVPNDTNNRNDVFVTDPAGLAASIAIRTGAGNVPNSLTANSQPLIGNAGFGFVYDNPTASCGVTPGTAVVTAIDFNGALTASLFDGCAGGSGTLLINLFGPVPALTKTGVWLGTPGTATAPLPNDGSLCGLAAHAQSFFVVVPGLSIHPSDAVDVVIGQ
;
A
#
# COMPACT_ATOMS: atom_id res chain seq x y z
N MET A 1 51.62 11.15 29.00
CA MET A 1 51.28 10.39 27.79
C MET A 1 50.58 9.09 28.18
N ARG A 2 49.24 9.03 28.08
CA ARG A 2 48.46 7.82 27.81
C ARG A 2 47.16 8.26 27.13
N SER A 3 47.09 8.15 25.81
CA SER A 3 45.86 8.34 25.05
C SER A 3 44.90 7.20 25.38
N LEU A 4 43.69 7.53 25.84
CA LEU A 4 42.56 6.61 25.72
C LEU A 4 42.10 6.65 24.26
N ALA A 5 42.29 5.54 23.55
CA ALA A 5 41.65 5.32 22.27
C ALA A 5 40.16 5.01 22.52
N LEU A 6 39.27 5.88 22.06
CA LEU A 6 37.86 5.51 21.85
C LEU A 6 37.82 4.53 20.69
N ILE A 7 37.67 3.25 20.98
CA ILE A 7 37.26 2.27 19.98
C ILE A 7 35.76 2.50 19.77
N SER A 8 35.40 3.24 18.71
CA SER A 8 34.03 3.30 18.23
C SER A 8 33.71 1.96 17.58
N CYS A 9 33.14 1.05 18.35
CA CYS A 9 32.57 -0.19 17.82
C CYS A 9 31.21 0.19 17.20
N VAL A 10 31.20 0.52 15.92
CA VAL A 10 29.96 0.58 15.13
C VAL A 10 29.46 -0.85 15.03
N LEU A 11 28.53 -1.23 15.90
CA LEU A 11 27.71 -2.41 15.68
C LEU A 11 26.94 -2.15 14.38
N ALA A 12 27.31 -2.87 13.32
CA ALA A 12 26.52 -2.89 12.09
C ALA A 12 25.11 -3.32 12.46
N VAL A 13 24.14 -2.41 12.35
CA VAL A 13 22.74 -2.78 12.37
C VAL A 13 22.56 -3.70 11.16
N PRO A 14 22.13 -4.96 11.33
CA PRO A 14 21.89 -5.83 10.18
C PRO A 14 20.92 -5.09 9.26
N ALA A 15 21.30 -4.96 7.98
CA ALA A 15 20.46 -4.35 6.97
C ALA A 15 19.07 -4.99 7.08
N ILE A 16 18.03 -4.17 7.27
CA ILE A 16 16.69 -4.70 7.34
C ILE A 16 16.39 -5.25 5.95
N ALA A 17 16.22 -6.57 5.86
CA ALA A 17 16.03 -7.23 4.59
C ALA A 17 14.66 -6.84 4.04
N GLN A 18 14.66 -6.27 2.85
CA GLN A 18 13.45 -6.07 2.05
C GLN A 18 12.66 -7.38 1.95
N THR A 19 11.36 -7.30 2.20
CA THR A 19 10.46 -8.46 2.19
C THR A 19 9.46 -8.34 1.05
N THR A 20 9.33 -9.41 0.26
CA THR A 20 8.41 -9.50 -0.88
C THR A 20 7.40 -10.61 -0.63
N THR A 21 6.11 -10.31 -0.81
CA THR A 21 5.00 -11.26 -0.59
C THR A 21 4.05 -11.26 -1.79
N ARG A 22 3.59 -12.44 -2.23
CA ARG A 22 2.51 -12.54 -3.23
C ARG A 22 1.17 -12.26 -2.57
N VAL A 23 0.34 -11.43 -3.18
CA VAL A 23 -1.03 -11.13 -2.71
C VAL A 23 -2.12 -11.69 -3.61
N SER A 24 -1.79 -12.09 -4.85
CA SER A 24 -2.66 -12.90 -5.73
C SER A 24 -2.73 -14.37 -5.27
N VAL A 25 -3.18 -14.58 -4.03
CA VAL A 25 -3.30 -15.90 -3.39
C VAL A 25 -4.72 -16.11 -2.88
N THR A 26 -5.09 -17.36 -2.59
CA THR A 26 -6.33 -17.63 -1.85
C THR A 26 -6.26 -17.10 -0.42
N ALA A 27 -7.41 -17.05 0.29
CA ALA A 27 -7.42 -16.67 1.70
C ALA A 27 -6.56 -17.59 2.62
N ALA A 28 -6.23 -18.81 2.17
CA ALA A 28 -5.32 -19.72 2.85
C ALA A 28 -3.84 -19.50 2.47
N GLY A 29 -3.54 -18.51 1.62
CA GLY A 29 -2.19 -18.20 1.12
C GLY A 29 -1.71 -19.07 -0.03
N ALA A 30 -2.58 -19.84 -0.69
CA ALA A 30 -2.18 -20.73 -1.79
C ALA A 30 -2.07 -19.97 -3.12
N GLN A 31 -1.06 -20.30 -3.94
CA GLN A 31 -0.96 -19.84 -5.33
C GLN A 31 -2.09 -20.44 -6.17
N VAL A 32 -2.67 -19.63 -7.06
CA VAL A 32 -3.66 -20.05 -8.06
C VAL A 32 -3.07 -20.03 -9.46
N ILE A 33 -3.71 -20.73 -10.40
CA ILE A 33 -3.26 -20.77 -11.80
C ILE A 33 -4.03 -19.72 -12.61
N GLY A 34 -3.39 -18.60 -12.93
CA GLY A 34 -3.93 -17.58 -13.82
C GLY A 34 -3.18 -16.26 -13.70
N HIS A 35 -3.47 -15.32 -14.60
CA HIS A 35 -2.84 -14.00 -14.57
C HIS A 35 -3.54 -13.08 -13.58
N SER A 36 -2.75 -12.34 -12.80
CA SER A 36 -3.18 -11.25 -11.93
C SER A 36 -2.32 -10.01 -12.21
N GLU A 37 -2.96 -8.88 -12.46
CA GLU A 37 -2.32 -7.67 -13.01
C GLU A 37 -2.98 -6.39 -12.45
N TYR A 38 -2.45 -5.22 -12.82
CA TYR A 38 -2.97 -3.88 -12.48
C TYR A 38 -3.28 -3.68 -10.99
N PRO A 39 -2.29 -3.84 -10.09
CA PRO A 39 -2.55 -3.67 -8.67
C PRO A 39 -2.62 -2.20 -8.26
N ASP A 40 -3.47 -1.91 -7.28
CA ASP A 40 -3.55 -0.61 -6.58
C ASP A 40 -3.62 -0.85 -5.07
N ILE A 41 -3.16 0.10 -4.26
CA ILE A 41 -2.97 -0.07 -2.81
C ILE A 41 -3.55 1.10 -2.00
N SER A 42 -4.23 0.78 -0.89
CA SER A 42 -4.74 1.80 0.02
C SER A 42 -3.62 2.62 0.67
N HIS A 43 -3.93 3.82 1.18
CA HIS A 43 -2.91 4.73 1.72
C HIS A 43 -2.20 4.16 2.96
N ASP A 44 -2.91 3.41 3.79
CA ASP A 44 -2.35 2.69 4.95
C ASP A 44 -1.58 1.41 4.55
N GLY A 45 -1.58 1.09 3.26
CA GLY A 45 -0.95 -0.10 2.72
C GLY A 45 -1.66 -1.40 3.05
N ARG A 46 -2.83 -1.40 3.68
CA ARG A 46 -3.50 -2.61 4.15
C ARG A 46 -4.21 -3.39 3.05
N TYR A 47 -4.86 -2.67 2.15
CA TYR A 47 -5.73 -3.25 1.14
C TYR A 47 -5.10 -3.14 -0.24
N VAL A 48 -5.08 -4.25 -0.97
CA VAL A 48 -4.57 -4.28 -2.35
C VAL A 48 -5.69 -4.75 -3.27
N THR A 49 -6.04 -3.93 -4.26
CA THR A 49 -6.90 -4.35 -5.36
C THR A 49 -6.08 -4.80 -6.54
N TYR A 50 -6.59 -5.74 -7.32
CA TYR A 50 -5.99 -6.19 -8.57
C TYR A 50 -7.04 -6.87 -9.43
N LEU A 51 -6.79 -6.97 -10.73
CA LEU A 51 -7.58 -7.85 -11.58
C LEU A 51 -6.97 -9.25 -11.59
N SER A 52 -7.80 -10.27 -11.74
CA SER A 52 -7.33 -11.64 -11.97
C SER A 52 -8.26 -12.43 -12.86
N LYS A 53 -7.66 -13.26 -13.73
CA LYS A 53 -8.35 -14.30 -14.51
C LYS A 53 -8.21 -15.68 -13.85
N ALA A 54 -7.52 -15.77 -12.71
CA ALA A 54 -7.24 -17.04 -12.07
C ALA A 54 -8.50 -17.59 -11.40
N PRO A 55 -9.01 -18.76 -11.79
CA PRO A 55 -10.12 -19.38 -11.08
C PRO A 55 -9.70 -19.74 -9.66
N GLY A 56 -10.64 -19.63 -8.72
CA GLY A 56 -10.47 -20.16 -7.36
C GLY A 56 -9.64 -19.28 -6.41
N LEU A 57 -9.41 -18.00 -6.72
CA LEU A 57 -8.96 -17.03 -5.69
C LEU A 57 -9.96 -16.97 -4.53
N VAL A 58 -11.25 -17.02 -4.86
CA VAL A 58 -12.34 -17.26 -3.92
C VAL A 58 -13.20 -18.43 -4.43
N PRO A 59 -13.87 -19.20 -3.56
CA PRO A 59 -14.65 -20.37 -3.98
C PRO A 59 -15.76 -20.08 -5.00
N GLU A 60 -16.31 -18.86 -4.97
CA GLU A 60 -17.39 -18.42 -5.86
C GLU A 60 -16.88 -17.98 -7.25
N ASP A 61 -15.56 -17.90 -7.43
CA ASP A 61 -14.94 -17.48 -8.68
C ASP A 61 -14.67 -18.66 -9.62
N ALA A 62 -15.68 -19.02 -10.40
CA ALA A 62 -15.68 -20.18 -11.31
C ALA A 62 -16.03 -19.82 -12.77
N ASN A 63 -16.11 -18.54 -13.10
CA ASN A 63 -16.56 -18.04 -14.40
C ASN A 63 -15.44 -17.91 -15.45
N ASN A 64 -14.16 -18.07 -15.06
CA ASN A 64 -12.97 -17.96 -15.93
C ASN A 64 -12.86 -16.66 -16.74
N ILE A 65 -13.50 -15.60 -16.26
CA ILE A 65 -13.39 -14.24 -16.82
C ILE A 65 -12.54 -13.38 -15.87
N GLN A 66 -12.07 -12.24 -16.35
CA GLN A 66 -11.32 -11.30 -15.52
C GLN A 66 -12.27 -10.64 -14.51
N ASP A 67 -11.83 -10.63 -13.26
CA ASP A 67 -12.58 -10.11 -12.13
C ASP A 67 -11.68 -9.28 -11.22
N ILE A 68 -12.31 -8.38 -10.47
CA ILE A 68 -11.60 -7.51 -9.54
C ILE A 68 -11.59 -8.16 -8.16
N PHE A 69 -10.42 -8.20 -7.54
CA PHE A 69 -10.23 -8.74 -6.20
C PHE A 69 -9.67 -7.68 -5.26
N LEU A 70 -9.98 -7.82 -3.99
CA LEU A 70 -9.44 -7.06 -2.86
C LEU A 70 -8.79 -8.04 -1.90
N HIS A 71 -7.51 -7.84 -1.59
CA HIS A 71 -6.77 -8.59 -0.58
C HIS A 71 -6.49 -7.70 0.63
N ASP A 72 -6.95 -8.12 1.81
CA ASP A 72 -6.59 -7.52 3.10
C ASP A 72 -5.30 -8.16 3.61
N ARG A 73 -4.20 -7.42 3.54
CA ARG A 73 -2.87 -7.91 3.93
C ARG A 73 -2.74 -8.25 5.41
N TYR A 74 -3.62 -7.73 6.26
CA TYR A 74 -3.57 -7.99 7.71
C TYR A 74 -4.26 -9.30 8.07
N THR A 75 -5.38 -9.60 7.41
CA THR A 75 -6.20 -10.78 7.72
C THR A 75 -5.98 -11.93 6.74
N GLY A 76 -5.40 -11.66 5.57
CA GLY A 76 -5.32 -12.57 4.44
C GLY A 76 -6.65 -12.75 3.70
N ALA A 77 -7.71 -12.02 4.08
CA ALA A 77 -9.01 -12.14 3.45
C ALA A 77 -8.94 -11.68 1.98
N VAL A 78 -9.60 -12.43 1.10
CA VAL A 78 -9.73 -12.11 -0.33
C VAL A 78 -11.20 -12.05 -0.68
N GLN A 79 -11.58 -10.98 -1.36
CA GLN A 79 -12.97 -10.73 -1.76
C GLN A 79 -13.03 -10.34 -3.22
N ARG A 80 -14.05 -10.81 -3.94
CA ARG A 80 -14.34 -10.37 -5.30
C ARG A 80 -15.18 -9.10 -5.26
N MET A 81 -14.68 -8.04 -5.89
CA MET A 81 -15.32 -6.71 -5.93
C MET A 81 -16.25 -6.54 -7.13
N SER A 82 -16.00 -7.25 -8.23
CA SER A 82 -16.84 -7.29 -9.43
C SER A 82 -18.09 -8.15 -9.24
N VAL A 83 -18.94 -7.72 -8.31
CA VAL A 83 -20.26 -8.29 -8.02
C VAL A 83 -21.32 -7.18 -7.97
N SER A 84 -22.57 -7.50 -8.30
CA SER A 84 -23.70 -6.59 -8.16
C SER A 84 -24.03 -6.32 -6.68
N THR A 85 -24.93 -5.37 -6.40
CA THR A 85 -25.43 -5.13 -5.03
C THR A 85 -26.06 -6.38 -4.39
N ALA A 86 -26.64 -7.27 -5.18
CA ALA A 86 -27.20 -8.53 -4.71
C ALA A 86 -26.14 -9.63 -4.51
N GLY A 87 -24.85 -9.34 -4.74
CA GLY A 87 -23.76 -10.31 -4.66
C GLY A 87 -23.63 -11.21 -5.89
N VAL A 88 -24.31 -10.88 -7.00
CA VAL A 88 -24.23 -11.68 -8.23
C VAL A 88 -22.95 -11.31 -8.99
N ALA A 89 -22.15 -12.31 -9.34
CA ALA A 89 -20.94 -12.18 -10.14
C ALA A 89 -21.17 -11.40 -11.45
N SER A 90 -20.14 -10.66 -11.89
CA SER A 90 -20.07 -10.06 -13.22
C SER A 90 -20.31 -11.10 -14.31
N ASN A 91 -21.14 -10.74 -15.29
CA ASN A 91 -21.30 -11.51 -16.53
C ASN A 91 -20.42 -11.01 -17.68
N GLY A 92 -19.60 -9.98 -17.45
CA GLY A 92 -18.61 -9.43 -18.40
C GLY A 92 -17.24 -9.26 -17.74
N LEU A 93 -16.21 -9.00 -18.54
CA LEU A 93 -14.84 -8.76 -18.03
C LEU A 93 -14.83 -7.50 -17.15
N SER A 94 -14.10 -7.54 -16.03
CA SER A 94 -13.87 -6.38 -15.16
C SER A 94 -12.37 -6.13 -14.98
N ASP A 95 -11.94 -4.88 -15.21
CA ASP A 95 -10.53 -4.49 -15.25
C ASP A 95 -10.27 -3.15 -14.53
N LEU A 96 -8.98 -2.77 -14.42
CA LEU A 96 -8.47 -1.47 -13.97
C LEU A 96 -9.09 -0.98 -12.64
N PRO A 97 -8.85 -1.68 -11.52
CA PRO A 97 -9.35 -1.23 -10.23
C PRO A 97 -8.62 0.02 -9.72
N SER A 98 -9.31 0.80 -8.90
CA SER A 98 -8.75 1.91 -8.12
C SER A 98 -9.39 1.96 -6.73
N ILE A 99 -8.61 2.21 -5.68
CA ILE A 99 -9.06 2.09 -4.28
C ILE A 99 -8.94 3.41 -3.49
N SER A 100 -9.92 3.69 -2.61
CA SER A 100 -9.84 4.81 -1.65
C SER A 100 -8.78 4.59 -0.57
N ALA A 101 -8.37 5.66 0.12
CA ALA A 101 -7.30 5.61 1.11
C ALA A 101 -7.55 4.66 2.28
N ASP A 102 -8.82 4.52 2.66
CA ASP A 102 -9.30 3.64 3.74
C ASP A 102 -9.64 2.21 3.27
N GLY A 103 -9.51 1.93 1.96
CA GLY A 103 -9.89 0.65 1.36
C GLY A 103 -11.39 0.39 1.25
N ARG A 104 -12.24 1.38 1.57
CA ARG A 104 -13.70 1.20 1.58
C ARG A 104 -14.32 1.20 0.19
N PHE A 105 -13.82 2.02 -0.72
CA PHE A 105 -14.43 2.20 -2.03
C PHE A 105 -13.47 1.70 -3.11
N VAL A 106 -13.94 0.77 -3.93
CA VAL A 106 -13.21 0.23 -5.08
C VAL A 106 -13.93 0.63 -6.35
N ALA A 107 -13.34 1.52 -7.14
CA ALA A 107 -13.78 1.84 -8.49
C ALA A 107 -13.20 0.83 -9.49
N PHE A 108 -13.95 0.47 -10.51
CA PHE A 108 -13.49 -0.41 -11.58
C PHE A 108 -14.36 -0.22 -12.84
N GLN A 109 -13.88 -0.71 -13.98
CA GLN A 109 -14.66 -0.77 -15.21
C GLN A 109 -15.11 -2.21 -15.49
N THR A 110 -16.26 -2.37 -16.15
CA THR A 110 -16.76 -3.70 -16.51
C THR A 110 -17.65 -3.69 -17.75
N PHE A 111 -17.67 -4.81 -18.49
CA PHE A 111 -18.68 -5.11 -19.52
C PHE A 111 -19.96 -5.75 -18.92
N ALA A 112 -20.13 -5.73 -17.60
CA ALA A 112 -21.26 -6.36 -16.95
C ALA A 112 -22.58 -5.65 -17.28
N GLY A 113 -23.49 -6.34 -17.97
CA GLY A 113 -24.86 -5.87 -18.17
C GLY A 113 -25.82 -6.24 -17.03
N ASN A 114 -25.32 -6.79 -15.92
CA ASN A 114 -26.12 -7.34 -14.82
C ASN A 114 -25.92 -6.66 -13.46
N PHE A 115 -25.31 -5.48 -13.41
CA PHE A 115 -24.99 -4.79 -12.16
C PHE A 115 -26.03 -3.77 -11.73
N ASP A 116 -26.51 -2.94 -12.66
CA ASP A 116 -27.43 -1.85 -12.37
C ASP A 116 -28.42 -1.67 -13.53
N PRO A 117 -29.74 -1.72 -13.32
CA PRO A 117 -30.72 -1.45 -14.37
C PRO A 117 -30.65 -0.03 -14.97
N ALA A 118 -29.94 0.90 -14.32
CA ALA A 118 -29.70 2.24 -14.85
C ALA A 118 -28.64 2.26 -15.97
N ASP A 119 -27.89 1.17 -16.17
CA ASP A 119 -27.02 0.94 -17.31
C ASP A 119 -27.90 0.66 -18.55
N LEU A 120 -27.77 1.52 -19.57
CA LEU A 120 -28.64 1.50 -20.75
C LEU A 120 -27.92 1.07 -22.04
N ASN A 121 -26.59 1.04 -22.06
CA ASN A 121 -25.76 0.60 -23.19
C ASN A 121 -25.42 -0.91 -23.10
N GLY A 122 -25.59 -1.51 -21.92
CA GLY A 122 -25.53 -2.95 -21.69
C GLY A 122 -24.13 -3.55 -21.91
N ALA A 123 -24.07 -4.88 -22.02
CA ALA A 123 -22.80 -5.64 -21.99
C ALA A 123 -21.88 -5.50 -23.23
N SER A 124 -22.12 -4.50 -24.09
CA SER A 124 -21.26 -4.22 -25.27
C SER A 124 -20.25 -3.10 -25.01
N TYR A 125 -20.41 -2.36 -23.92
CA TYR A 125 -19.59 -1.21 -23.58
C TYR A 125 -19.03 -1.35 -22.17
N TYR A 126 -17.93 -0.64 -21.91
CA TYR A 126 -17.38 -0.55 -20.56
C TYR A 126 -18.18 0.48 -19.80
N ASP A 127 -18.51 0.16 -18.56
CA ASP A 127 -19.11 1.09 -17.62
C ASP A 127 -18.36 1.11 -16.30
N VAL A 128 -18.41 2.26 -15.63
CA VAL A 128 -17.67 2.50 -14.39
C VAL A 128 -18.58 2.29 -13.21
N TYR A 129 -18.13 1.47 -12.28
CA TYR A 129 -18.83 1.19 -11.03
C TYR A 129 -17.94 1.47 -9.82
N VAL A 130 -18.56 1.73 -8.68
CA VAL A 130 -17.89 1.68 -7.36
C VAL A 130 -18.57 0.65 -6.47
N ARG A 131 -17.76 -0.20 -5.86
CA ARG A 131 -18.15 -1.10 -4.76
C ARG A 131 -17.82 -0.44 -3.42
N ASP A 132 -18.83 -0.33 -2.55
CA ASP A 132 -18.62 -0.05 -1.12
C ASP A 132 -18.42 -1.38 -0.39
N THR A 133 -17.21 -1.61 0.11
CA THR A 133 -16.81 -2.87 0.75
C THR A 133 -17.44 -3.05 2.13
N GLN A 134 -17.88 -1.96 2.76
CA GLN A 134 -18.52 -1.99 4.07
C GLN A 134 -20.02 -2.25 3.95
N LEU A 135 -20.69 -1.56 3.01
CA LEU A 135 -22.14 -1.70 2.81
C LEU A 135 -22.50 -2.85 1.88
N GLY A 136 -21.56 -3.33 1.10
CA GLY A 136 -21.82 -4.34 0.10
C GLY A 136 -22.74 -3.83 -1.02
N THR A 137 -22.61 -2.56 -1.41
CA THR A 137 -23.35 -1.95 -2.52
C THR A 137 -22.46 -1.66 -3.72
N THR A 138 -22.96 -1.93 -4.93
CA THR A 138 -22.30 -1.62 -6.21
C THR A 138 -23.15 -0.59 -6.95
N THR A 139 -22.54 0.51 -7.37
CA THR A 139 -23.28 1.65 -7.94
C THR A 139 -22.62 2.11 -9.23
N LEU A 140 -23.43 2.34 -10.28
CA LEU A 140 -22.98 2.93 -11.53
C LEU A 140 -22.51 4.39 -11.32
N MET A 141 -21.34 4.72 -11.85
CA MET A 141 -20.74 6.06 -11.85
C MET A 141 -20.77 6.71 -13.23
N SER A 142 -20.78 5.93 -14.32
CA SER A 142 -21.00 6.41 -15.70
C SER A 142 -22.47 6.74 -15.96
N LYS A 143 -22.97 7.73 -15.22
CA LYS A 143 -24.35 8.23 -15.32
C LYS A 143 -24.38 9.75 -15.27
N ASN A 144 -25.43 10.34 -15.82
CA ASN A 144 -25.66 11.78 -15.70
C ASN A 144 -26.17 12.16 -14.30
N SER A 145 -26.25 13.47 -14.03
CA SER A 145 -26.73 14.01 -12.74
C SER A 145 -28.19 13.67 -12.41
N GLY A 146 -28.96 13.17 -13.38
CA GLY A 146 -30.31 12.63 -13.17
C GLY A 146 -30.33 11.15 -12.76
N GLY A 147 -29.16 10.51 -12.67
CA GLY A 147 -29.02 9.10 -12.32
C GLY A 147 -29.21 8.13 -13.49
N VAL A 148 -29.29 8.63 -14.72
CA VAL A 148 -29.45 7.79 -15.92
C VAL A 148 -28.08 7.46 -16.50
N GLY A 149 -27.79 6.17 -16.70
CA GLY A 149 -26.54 5.69 -17.29
C GLY A 149 -26.37 6.08 -18.75
N SER A 150 -25.14 5.90 -19.25
CA SER A 150 -24.84 6.06 -20.68
C SER A 150 -25.71 5.13 -21.54
N SER A 151 -26.25 5.67 -22.64
CA SER A 151 -27.05 4.87 -23.60
C SER A 151 -26.24 4.34 -24.79
N PHE A 152 -25.00 4.81 -24.93
CA PHE A 152 -23.98 4.30 -25.84
C PHE A 152 -22.60 4.83 -25.40
N GLY A 153 -21.54 4.23 -25.94
CA GLY A 153 -20.17 4.64 -25.68
C GLY A 153 -19.55 3.94 -24.46
N HIS A 154 -18.23 3.85 -24.44
CA HIS A 154 -17.44 3.34 -23.35
C HIS A 154 -17.21 4.42 -22.29
N SER A 155 -17.33 4.03 -21.02
CA SER A 155 -16.80 4.75 -19.88
C SER A 155 -15.76 3.89 -19.17
N ALA A 156 -14.54 4.41 -19.01
CA ALA A 156 -13.37 3.60 -18.69
C ALA A 156 -12.34 4.33 -17.80
N LYS A 157 -11.33 3.57 -17.34
CA LYS A 157 -10.16 4.04 -16.57
C LYS A 157 -10.50 4.88 -15.34
N ALA A 158 -11.44 4.38 -14.56
CA ALA A 158 -11.90 5.08 -13.36
C ALA A 158 -10.78 5.22 -12.31
N LYS A 159 -10.65 6.42 -11.74
CA LYS A 159 -9.85 6.69 -10.54
C LYS A 159 -10.72 7.28 -9.45
N ILE A 160 -10.53 6.81 -8.22
CA ILE A 160 -11.27 7.31 -7.05
C ILE A 160 -10.36 8.14 -6.17
N SER A 161 -10.87 9.29 -5.71
CA SER A 161 -10.17 10.14 -4.72
C SER A 161 -9.98 9.39 -3.39
N ALA A 162 -8.91 9.76 -2.66
CA ALA A 162 -8.56 9.14 -1.37
C ALA A 162 -9.71 9.20 -0.35
N ASN A 163 -10.47 10.30 -0.33
CA ASN A 163 -11.65 10.47 0.52
C ASN A 163 -12.89 9.69 0.05
N GLY A 164 -12.83 9.02 -1.10
CA GLY A 164 -13.91 8.21 -1.67
C GLY A 164 -15.08 9.01 -2.24
N VAL A 165 -15.01 10.33 -2.33
CA VAL A 165 -16.13 11.20 -2.72
C VAL A 165 -16.25 11.33 -4.24
N TYR A 166 -15.12 11.53 -4.91
CA TYR A 166 -15.07 11.81 -6.34
C TYR A 166 -14.52 10.61 -7.10
N VAL A 167 -15.20 10.25 -8.19
CA VAL A 167 -14.75 9.26 -9.18
C VAL A 167 -14.59 9.98 -10.50
N VAL A 168 -13.43 9.83 -11.11
CA VAL A 168 -13.12 10.44 -12.40
C VAL A 168 -12.86 9.36 -13.43
N PHE A 169 -13.31 9.57 -14.66
CA PHE A 169 -13.28 8.55 -15.71
C PHE A 169 -13.29 9.17 -17.11
N GLU A 170 -12.84 8.38 -18.09
CA GLU A 170 -12.94 8.70 -19.51
C GLU A 170 -14.30 8.26 -20.04
N SER A 171 -14.92 9.02 -20.93
CA SER A 171 -16.10 8.57 -21.67
C SER A 171 -16.18 9.17 -23.06
N ASP A 172 -16.61 8.38 -24.04
CA ASP A 172 -17.03 8.85 -25.38
C ASP A 172 -18.56 8.93 -25.51
N SER A 173 -19.29 8.80 -24.39
CA SER A 173 -20.74 8.89 -24.35
C SER A 173 -21.22 10.34 -24.37
N SER A 174 -22.06 10.70 -25.35
CA SER A 174 -22.63 12.06 -25.45
C SER A 174 -23.79 12.34 -24.48
N THR A 175 -24.06 11.44 -23.53
CA THR A 175 -25.30 11.45 -22.72
C THR A 175 -25.09 11.75 -21.24
N LEU A 176 -23.82 11.86 -20.82
CA LEU A 176 -23.46 12.12 -19.42
C LEU A 176 -23.69 13.57 -19.01
N VAL A 177 -23.47 14.53 -19.92
CA VAL A 177 -23.77 15.95 -19.71
C VAL A 177 -24.40 16.56 -20.96
N PRO A 178 -25.36 17.51 -20.84
CA PRO A 178 -26.07 18.08 -22.00
C PRO A 178 -25.20 18.82 -23.02
N SER A 179 -24.03 19.31 -22.60
CA SER A 179 -23.10 20.06 -23.44
C SER A 179 -22.13 19.18 -24.23
N ASP A 180 -22.23 17.86 -24.13
CA ASP A 180 -21.33 16.94 -24.79
C ASP A 180 -21.87 16.45 -26.13
N ASN A 181 -21.07 16.61 -27.20
CA ASN A 181 -21.49 16.33 -28.57
C ASN A 181 -20.98 14.98 -29.10
N GLY A 182 -20.36 14.15 -28.25
CA GLY A 182 -20.02 12.75 -28.53
C GLY A 182 -18.98 12.51 -29.62
N ALA A 183 -18.22 13.54 -30.03
CA ALA A 183 -17.23 13.41 -31.09
C ALA A 183 -15.84 12.97 -30.59
N PHE A 184 -15.56 13.08 -29.29
CA PHE A 184 -14.25 12.80 -28.70
C PHE A 184 -14.39 12.12 -27.33
N THR A 185 -13.33 11.42 -26.92
CA THR A 185 -13.21 10.91 -25.55
C THR A 185 -12.90 12.06 -24.62
N ASP A 186 -13.73 12.21 -23.60
CA ASP A 186 -13.69 13.29 -22.64
C ASP A 186 -13.57 12.77 -21.21
N ILE A 187 -13.20 13.68 -20.30
CA ILE A 187 -12.98 13.33 -18.90
C ILE A 187 -14.14 13.84 -18.08
N PHE A 188 -14.69 12.98 -17.23
CA PHE A 188 -15.82 13.27 -16.37
C PHE A 188 -15.46 13.06 -14.90
N VAL A 189 -16.14 13.78 -14.03
CA VAL A 189 -16.14 13.57 -12.58
C VAL A 189 -17.57 13.31 -12.11
N HIS A 190 -17.75 12.27 -11.31
CA HIS A 190 -18.98 11.98 -10.58
C HIS A 190 -18.75 12.20 -9.08
N ASN A 191 -19.56 13.05 -8.47
CA ASN A 191 -19.60 13.26 -7.03
C ASN A 191 -20.57 12.24 -6.41
N ARG A 192 -20.05 11.25 -5.69
CA ARG A 192 -20.82 10.17 -5.10
C ARG A 192 -21.78 10.60 -4.00
N LEU A 193 -21.55 11.77 -3.39
CA LEU A 193 -22.39 12.28 -2.31
C LEU A 193 -23.58 13.09 -2.85
N THR A 194 -23.39 13.85 -3.93
CA THR A 194 -24.44 14.70 -4.52
C THR A 194 -25.12 14.07 -5.72
N GLY A 195 -24.49 13.07 -6.35
CA GLY A 195 -24.92 12.48 -7.62
C GLY A 195 -24.59 13.32 -8.85
N GLU A 196 -23.87 14.43 -8.69
CA GLU A 196 -23.53 15.36 -9.77
C GLU A 196 -22.44 14.78 -10.69
N THR A 197 -22.68 14.84 -12.00
CA THR A 197 -21.70 14.50 -13.04
C THR A 197 -21.32 15.75 -13.83
N SER A 198 -20.02 16.02 -13.94
CA SER A 198 -19.46 17.19 -14.65
C SER A 198 -18.35 16.78 -15.61
N LYS A 199 -18.22 17.50 -16.73
CA LYS A 199 -17.11 17.34 -17.68
C LYS A 199 -15.90 18.17 -17.22
N MET A 200 -14.73 17.56 -17.24
CA MET A 200 -13.45 18.08 -16.72
C MET A 200 -12.49 18.55 -17.82
N SER A 201 -12.63 17.99 -19.03
CA SER A 201 -11.80 18.28 -20.21
C SER A 201 -12.21 19.53 -20.98
N THR A 202 -13.23 20.29 -20.55
CA THR A 202 -13.55 21.59 -21.16
C THR A 202 -12.77 22.72 -20.48
N PRO A 203 -12.17 23.65 -21.24
CA PRO A 203 -11.68 24.91 -20.70
C PRO A 203 -12.80 25.70 -19.99
N ILE A 204 -12.42 26.82 -19.39
CA ILE A 204 -13.33 27.92 -18.99
C ILE A 204 -14.46 28.06 -20.04
N PRO A 205 -15.72 28.37 -19.66
CA PRO A 205 -16.85 28.40 -20.58
C PRO A 205 -16.49 29.08 -21.92
N ASP A 206 -16.91 28.44 -23.03
CA ASP A 206 -16.82 28.91 -24.43
C ASP A 206 -15.67 28.40 -25.32
N MET A 207 -14.85 27.44 -24.86
CA MET A 207 -13.87 26.77 -25.73
C MET A 207 -14.21 25.29 -25.89
N LEU A 208 -14.51 24.87 -27.12
CA LEU A 208 -14.70 23.44 -27.43
C LEU A 208 -13.30 22.81 -27.54
N GLY A 209 -12.97 21.86 -26.67
CA GLY A 209 -11.82 20.97 -26.89
C GLY A 209 -12.06 20.16 -28.17
N THR A 210 -11.07 20.10 -29.07
CA THR A 210 -11.20 19.42 -30.37
C THR A 210 -10.34 18.16 -30.49
N ALA A 211 -9.92 17.58 -29.36
CA ALA A 211 -9.05 16.41 -29.31
C ALA A 211 -9.40 15.51 -28.13
N HIS A 212 -9.02 14.23 -28.23
CA HIS A 212 -9.19 13.26 -27.14
C HIS A 212 -8.39 13.69 -25.90
N SER A 213 -8.99 13.50 -24.73
CA SER A 213 -8.35 13.66 -23.44
C SER A 213 -8.43 12.35 -22.66
N TYR A 214 -7.31 11.94 -22.06
CA TYR A 214 -7.22 10.69 -21.30
C TYR A 214 -6.87 11.00 -19.87
N ILE A 215 -7.59 10.41 -18.93
CA ILE A 215 -7.38 10.68 -17.51
C ILE A 215 -6.11 10.00 -17.01
N SER A 216 -5.43 10.65 -16.07
CA SER A 216 -4.23 10.10 -15.47
C SER A 216 -4.41 9.87 -13.96
N SER A 217 -4.85 10.86 -13.19
CA SER A 217 -5.01 10.72 -11.73
C SER A 217 -5.86 11.84 -11.08
N ILE A 218 -6.16 11.69 -9.78
CA ILE A 218 -6.95 12.61 -8.95
C ILE A 218 -6.30 12.78 -7.56
N SER A 219 -6.30 14.01 -7.02
CA SER A 219 -5.77 14.29 -5.68
C SER A 219 -6.63 13.66 -4.58
N GLY A 220 -6.08 13.55 -3.36
CA GLY A 220 -6.72 12.84 -2.26
C GLY A 220 -8.04 13.47 -1.81
N ASP A 221 -8.13 14.80 -1.86
CA ASP A 221 -9.35 15.56 -1.61
C ASP A 221 -10.29 15.63 -2.83
N GLY A 222 -9.82 15.20 -4.00
CA GLY A 222 -10.50 15.29 -5.29
C GLY A 222 -10.52 16.67 -5.93
N SER A 223 -9.83 17.68 -5.39
CA SER A 223 -9.86 19.05 -5.93
C SER A 223 -9.08 19.24 -7.22
N ARG A 224 -8.16 18.32 -7.52
CA ARG A 224 -7.24 18.39 -8.67
C ARG A 224 -7.26 17.09 -9.46
N VAL A 225 -7.25 17.20 -10.78
CA VAL A 225 -7.20 16.06 -11.71
C VAL A 225 -6.08 16.27 -12.72
N THR A 226 -5.24 15.27 -12.92
CA THR A 226 -4.25 15.25 -14.00
C THR A 226 -4.80 14.48 -15.19
N PHE A 227 -4.50 14.99 -16.38
CA PHE A 227 -4.90 14.34 -17.62
C PHE A 227 -3.94 14.68 -18.75
N GLN A 228 -3.92 13.85 -19.78
CA GLN A 228 -3.13 14.07 -20.98
C GLN A 228 -4.03 14.39 -22.17
N SER A 229 -3.55 15.25 -23.06
CA SER A 229 -4.20 15.54 -24.33
C SER A 229 -3.19 15.98 -25.38
N SER A 230 -3.47 15.66 -26.64
CA SER A 230 -2.77 16.21 -27.80
C SER A 230 -3.44 17.46 -28.37
N GLY A 231 -4.47 17.99 -27.70
CA GLY A 231 -5.24 19.13 -28.16
C GLY A 231 -4.53 20.45 -27.89
N SER A 232 -4.08 21.13 -28.94
CA SER A 232 -3.49 22.48 -28.88
C SER A 232 -4.45 23.59 -28.43
N ASN A 233 -5.70 23.24 -28.12
CA ASN A 233 -6.77 24.14 -27.69
C ASN A 233 -7.41 23.76 -26.34
N ILE A 234 -6.80 22.86 -25.56
CA ILE A 234 -7.26 22.56 -24.20
C ILE A 234 -6.85 23.66 -23.20
N VAL A 235 -5.72 24.33 -23.45
CA VAL A 235 -5.27 25.50 -22.67
C VAL A 235 -4.68 26.54 -23.61
N LEU A 236 -5.00 27.82 -23.38
CA LEU A 236 -4.29 28.93 -24.00
C LEU A 236 -2.80 28.87 -23.62
N GLY A 237 -1.93 28.57 -24.58
CA GLY A 237 -0.49 28.51 -24.37
C GLY A 237 0.17 27.19 -24.72
N ASP A 238 -0.60 26.12 -24.96
CA ASP A 238 -0.06 24.93 -25.62
C ASP A 238 0.26 25.25 -27.09
N THR A 239 1.54 25.15 -27.45
CA THR A 239 2.07 25.59 -28.76
C THR A 239 3.03 24.58 -29.39
N ASN A 240 3.29 23.45 -28.75
CA ASN A 240 4.28 22.47 -29.21
C ASN A 240 3.67 21.41 -30.16
N GLY A 241 2.35 21.26 -30.18
CA GLY A 241 1.65 20.25 -30.99
C GLY A 241 1.93 18.82 -30.55
N LYS A 242 2.31 18.61 -29.29
CA LYS A 242 2.62 17.32 -28.67
C LYS A 242 1.54 16.94 -27.67
N SER A 243 1.56 15.70 -27.21
CA SER A 243 0.77 15.33 -26.02
C SER A 243 1.42 15.93 -24.79
N ASP A 244 0.65 16.64 -23.99
CA ASP A 244 1.09 17.27 -22.76
C ASP A 244 0.29 16.79 -21.56
N VAL A 245 0.87 16.95 -20.38
CA VAL A 245 0.20 16.71 -19.10
C VAL A 245 -0.41 18.01 -18.62
N PHE A 246 -1.69 17.96 -18.30
CA PHE A 246 -2.48 19.06 -17.78
C PHE A 246 -2.95 18.77 -16.36
N LEU A 247 -3.13 19.83 -15.58
CA LEU A 247 -3.76 19.82 -14.27
C LEU A 247 -5.02 20.67 -14.29
N ARG A 248 -6.17 20.07 -14.00
CA ARG A 248 -7.44 20.75 -13.77
C ARG A 248 -7.66 20.94 -12.27
N GLU A 249 -7.66 22.19 -11.82
CA GLU A 249 -8.24 22.58 -10.53
C GLU A 249 -9.70 22.95 -10.77
N TRP A 250 -10.63 22.25 -10.13
CA TRP A 250 -12.06 22.44 -10.41
C TRP A 250 -12.89 22.76 -9.16
N ILE A 251 -12.39 22.42 -7.97
CA ILE A 251 -12.98 22.82 -6.70
C ILE A 251 -12.31 24.11 -6.25
N GLY A 252 -13.00 25.24 -6.37
CA GLY A 252 -12.49 26.55 -5.97
C GLY A 252 -13.24 27.71 -6.63
N PRO A 253 -12.94 28.97 -6.26
CA PRO A 253 -13.60 30.14 -6.81
C PRO A 253 -13.26 30.39 -8.29
N THR A 254 -12.18 29.81 -8.80
CA THR A 254 -11.72 29.98 -10.17
C THR A 254 -11.16 28.67 -10.71
N PRO A 255 -12.01 27.80 -11.27
CA PRO A 255 -11.54 26.60 -11.96
C PRO A 255 -10.50 26.97 -13.03
N SER A 256 -9.43 26.18 -13.11
CA SER A 256 -8.33 26.45 -14.04
C SER A 256 -7.75 25.14 -14.61
N ILE A 257 -7.21 25.22 -15.81
CA ILE A 257 -6.38 24.17 -16.40
C ILE A 257 -4.99 24.76 -16.64
N THR A 258 -3.95 24.05 -16.22
CA THR A 258 -2.55 24.46 -16.43
C THR A 258 -1.71 23.31 -16.99
N ILE A 259 -0.68 23.64 -17.77
CA ILE A 259 0.28 22.65 -18.28
C ILE A 259 1.28 22.30 -17.18
N VAL A 260 1.49 21.00 -16.95
CA VAL A 260 2.41 20.43 -15.96
C VAL A 260 3.76 20.08 -16.60
N SER A 261 3.75 19.54 -17.83
CA SER A 261 4.92 19.12 -18.63
C SER A 261 5.75 20.31 -19.13
N ARG A 262 6.36 21.05 -18.20
CA ARG A 262 7.20 22.21 -18.45
C ARG A 262 8.41 22.23 -17.52
N SER A 263 9.48 22.89 -17.95
CA SER A 263 10.69 23.09 -17.15
C SER A 263 10.46 24.05 -15.97
N SER A 264 11.42 24.12 -15.05
CA SER A 264 11.43 25.10 -13.95
C SER A 264 11.40 26.56 -14.43
N ALA A 265 11.83 26.84 -15.66
CA ALA A 265 11.74 28.16 -16.28
C ALA A 265 10.38 28.42 -16.96
N GLY A 266 9.46 27.46 -16.93
CA GLY A 266 8.14 27.55 -17.54
C GLY A 266 8.11 27.23 -19.04
N VAL A 267 9.22 26.74 -19.62
CA VAL A 267 9.29 26.34 -21.03
C VAL A 267 8.62 24.98 -21.21
N LEU A 268 7.72 24.86 -22.19
CA LEU A 268 7.03 23.59 -22.50
C LEU A 268 7.99 22.49 -22.93
N GLY A 269 7.63 21.25 -22.65
CA GLY A 269 8.28 20.06 -23.21
C GLY A 269 8.30 20.13 -24.75
N ASN A 270 9.41 19.72 -25.35
CA ASN A 270 9.56 19.66 -26.81
C ASN A 270 9.12 18.32 -27.43
N ASP A 271 8.69 17.36 -26.63
CA ASP A 271 8.13 16.08 -27.07
C ASP A 271 7.01 15.57 -26.14
N HIS A 272 6.45 14.41 -26.45
CA HIS A 272 5.28 13.86 -25.77
C HIS A 272 5.51 13.61 -24.27
N SER A 273 4.50 13.94 -23.47
CA SER A 273 4.42 13.65 -22.04
C SER A 273 3.08 12.99 -21.70
N GLY A 274 3.09 12.11 -20.70
CA GLY A 274 1.93 11.30 -20.34
C GLY A 274 2.02 10.64 -18.96
N ASP A 275 1.13 9.67 -18.72
CA ASP A 275 1.10 8.79 -17.54
C ASP A 275 1.26 9.50 -16.19
N ALA A 276 0.57 10.62 -16.01
CA ALA A 276 0.80 11.48 -14.87
C ALA A 276 0.01 11.08 -13.60
N THR A 277 0.68 10.94 -12.46
CA THR A 277 0.01 10.78 -11.16
C THR A 277 0.24 11.98 -10.24
N ILE A 278 -0.73 12.28 -9.39
CA ILE A 278 -0.68 13.43 -8.47
C ILE A 278 -0.65 12.94 -7.02
N SER A 279 0.19 13.58 -6.19
CA SER A 279 0.23 13.28 -4.76
C SER A 279 -1.12 13.57 -4.09
N ALA A 280 -1.42 12.84 -3.02
CA ALA A 280 -2.69 12.99 -2.31
C ALA A 280 -2.91 14.42 -1.79
N ASP A 281 -1.83 15.10 -1.40
CA ASP A 281 -1.87 16.50 -0.97
C ASP A 281 -1.97 17.53 -2.13
N GLY A 282 -1.96 17.05 -3.38
CA GLY A 282 -2.14 17.85 -4.58
C GLY A 282 -0.96 18.76 -4.96
N LYS A 283 0.22 18.57 -4.34
CA LYS A 283 1.40 19.45 -4.52
C LYS A 283 2.41 18.95 -5.54
N PHE A 284 2.46 17.65 -5.80
CA PHE A 284 3.45 17.05 -6.70
C PHE A 284 2.75 16.26 -7.79
N VAL A 285 3.21 16.43 -9.04
CA VAL A 285 2.78 15.59 -10.17
C VAL A 285 3.99 14.87 -10.71
N VAL A 286 3.95 13.54 -10.73
CA VAL A 286 4.94 12.71 -11.43
C VAL A 286 4.40 12.36 -12.81
N PHE A 287 5.25 12.33 -13.83
CA PHE A 287 4.85 12.04 -15.21
C PHE A 287 6.01 11.47 -16.04
N SER A 288 5.69 10.76 -17.12
CA SER A 288 6.66 10.30 -18.11
C SER A 288 6.80 11.33 -19.24
N SER A 289 8.00 11.47 -19.82
CA SER A 289 8.22 12.39 -20.93
C SER A 289 9.38 11.98 -21.84
N ASP A 290 9.20 12.16 -23.16
CA ASP A 290 10.24 12.06 -24.18
C ASP A 290 10.98 13.40 -24.39
N ALA A 291 10.61 14.45 -23.65
CA ALA A 291 11.10 15.81 -23.87
C ALA A 291 12.48 16.04 -23.28
N THR A 292 13.45 16.38 -24.13
CA THR A 292 14.86 16.61 -23.78
C THR A 292 15.13 17.96 -23.11
N ASN A 293 14.11 18.80 -22.91
CA ASN A 293 14.26 20.20 -22.48
C ASN A 293 13.56 20.51 -21.14
N LEU A 294 12.98 19.52 -20.47
CA LEU A 294 12.37 19.71 -19.15
C LEU A 294 13.40 19.96 -18.05
N VAL A 295 14.54 19.26 -18.13
CA VAL A 295 15.66 19.37 -17.20
C VAL A 295 16.97 19.30 -17.99
N ALA A 296 17.89 20.25 -17.79
CA ALA A 296 19.12 20.34 -18.59
C ALA A 296 20.09 19.15 -18.45
N SER A 297 20.00 18.41 -17.35
CA SER A 297 20.81 17.20 -17.12
C SER A 297 20.23 15.95 -17.77
N ASP A 298 19.04 16.03 -18.35
CA ASP A 298 18.46 14.93 -19.11
C ASP A 298 19.05 14.89 -20.53
N THR A 299 19.87 13.87 -20.81
CA THR A 299 20.71 13.80 -22.01
C THR A 299 20.70 12.44 -22.69
N ASN A 300 19.84 11.52 -22.27
CA ASN A 300 19.84 10.13 -22.74
C ASN A 300 18.97 9.93 -24.01
N ASN A 301 18.11 10.89 -24.36
CA ASN A 301 17.09 10.78 -25.41
C ASN A 301 16.15 9.58 -25.23
N ALA A 302 15.84 9.22 -23.98
CA ALA A 302 14.89 8.18 -23.63
C ALA A 302 13.65 8.81 -22.98
N ASN A 303 12.62 7.99 -22.80
CA ASN A 303 11.47 8.36 -21.98
C ASN A 303 11.87 8.31 -20.51
N ASP A 304 11.69 9.41 -19.79
CA ASP A 304 12.13 9.56 -18.40
C ASP A 304 10.99 9.99 -17.48
N ILE A 305 11.19 9.76 -16.17
CA ILE A 305 10.23 10.14 -15.13
C ILE A 305 10.64 11.48 -14.55
N PHE A 306 9.67 12.41 -14.51
CA PHE A 306 9.84 13.74 -13.96
C PHE A 306 8.86 13.99 -12.83
N VAL A 307 9.24 14.82 -11.86
CA VAL A 307 8.33 15.37 -10.85
C VAL A 307 8.25 16.88 -10.99
N ARG A 308 7.02 17.37 -11.09
CA ARG A 308 6.68 18.79 -11.02
C ARG A 308 6.22 19.12 -9.60
N ASP A 309 6.93 20.01 -8.93
CA ASP A 309 6.47 20.67 -7.71
C ASP A 309 5.59 21.86 -8.09
N LEU A 310 4.29 21.76 -7.77
CA LEU A 310 3.29 22.79 -8.10
C LEU A 310 3.38 24.01 -7.19
N VAL A 311 4.02 23.89 -6.02
CA VAL A 311 4.20 25.00 -5.06
C VAL A 311 5.47 25.77 -5.39
N ALA A 312 6.60 25.08 -5.53
CA ALA A 312 7.88 25.70 -5.85
C ALA A 312 8.01 26.08 -7.32
N GLY A 313 7.17 25.50 -8.18
CA GLY A 313 7.26 25.70 -9.61
C GLY A 313 8.54 25.12 -10.23
N THR A 314 9.02 23.99 -9.69
CA THR A 314 10.24 23.32 -10.16
C THR A 314 9.94 21.97 -10.79
N THR A 315 10.79 21.54 -11.72
CA THR A 315 10.73 20.25 -12.41
C THR A 315 12.08 19.55 -12.27
N GLU A 316 12.06 18.29 -11.87
CA GLU A 316 13.25 17.45 -11.72
C GLU A 316 13.07 16.08 -12.40
N CYS A 317 14.16 15.49 -12.89
CA CYS A 317 14.20 14.12 -13.40
C CYS A 317 14.49 13.17 -12.24
N VAL A 318 13.66 12.14 -12.05
CA VAL A 318 13.76 11.19 -10.93
C VAL A 318 14.16 9.78 -11.35
N SER A 319 14.11 9.45 -12.65
CA SER A 319 14.71 8.24 -13.25
C SER A 319 16.23 8.34 -13.36
N VAL A 320 16.88 8.62 -12.23
CA VAL A 320 18.32 8.84 -12.12
C VAL A 320 18.98 7.86 -11.15
N THR A 321 20.27 7.62 -11.36
CA THR A 321 21.14 6.92 -10.42
C THR A 321 21.25 7.66 -9.07
N GLN A 322 21.88 7.04 -8.07
CA GLN A 322 22.23 7.73 -6.82
C GLN A 322 23.12 8.97 -7.06
N GLY A 323 23.94 8.97 -8.10
CA GLY A 323 24.78 10.12 -8.49
C GLY A 323 24.07 11.19 -9.33
N GLY A 324 22.76 11.04 -9.59
CA GLY A 324 22.00 11.99 -10.41
C GLY A 324 22.19 11.84 -11.93
N VAL A 325 22.90 10.80 -12.38
CA VAL A 325 23.02 10.48 -13.81
C VAL A 325 21.71 9.87 -14.31
N PRO A 326 21.15 10.30 -15.46
CA PRO A 326 19.96 9.69 -16.05
C PRO A 326 20.10 8.19 -16.32
N GLY A 327 18.96 7.49 -16.33
CA GLY A 327 18.88 6.13 -16.85
C GLY A 327 19.42 6.05 -18.28
N ASN A 328 20.00 4.92 -18.67
CA ASN A 328 20.51 4.70 -20.03
C ASN A 328 19.46 4.08 -20.97
N ASN A 329 18.20 4.01 -20.53
CA ASN A 329 17.07 3.46 -21.27
C ASN A 329 15.75 4.01 -20.68
N PHE A 330 14.61 3.66 -21.29
CA PHE A 330 13.31 4.19 -20.91
C PHE A 330 12.88 3.83 -19.47
N SER A 331 12.10 4.73 -18.87
CA SER A 331 11.41 4.58 -17.58
C SER A 331 9.97 5.07 -17.70
N GLN A 332 9.00 4.29 -17.21
CA GLN A 332 7.56 4.54 -17.42
C GLN A 332 6.71 4.14 -16.20
N TYR A 333 5.43 4.48 -16.24
CA TYR A 333 4.39 4.11 -15.26
C TYR A 333 4.80 4.41 -13.81
N ALA A 334 5.00 5.69 -13.53
CA ALA A 334 5.39 6.14 -12.22
C ALA A 334 4.19 6.37 -11.29
N ASP A 335 4.41 6.20 -9.98
CA ASP A 335 3.47 6.57 -8.94
C ASP A 335 4.19 7.26 -7.76
N ILE A 336 3.46 8.01 -6.94
CA ILE A 336 4.04 8.92 -5.93
C ILE A 336 3.33 8.85 -4.57
N SER A 337 4.10 8.86 -3.48
CA SER A 337 3.56 8.86 -2.11
C SER A 337 2.71 10.11 -1.81
N ALA A 338 1.88 10.04 -0.77
CA ALA A 338 0.92 11.10 -0.44
C ALA A 338 1.56 12.46 -0.17
N ASP A 339 2.78 12.46 0.38
CA ASP A 339 3.61 13.63 0.66
C ASP A 339 4.56 14.02 -0.48
N GLY A 340 4.56 13.26 -1.56
CA GLY A 340 5.45 13.45 -2.70
C GLY A 340 6.86 12.91 -2.53
N ARG A 341 7.26 12.37 -1.38
CA ARG A 341 8.67 12.05 -1.09
C ARG A 341 9.20 10.87 -1.91
N TYR A 342 8.39 9.85 -2.08
CA TYR A 342 8.79 8.60 -2.72
C TYR A 342 8.11 8.46 -4.07
N VAL A 343 8.91 8.19 -5.09
CA VAL A 343 8.42 7.89 -6.45
C VAL A 343 8.80 6.46 -6.79
N VAL A 344 7.83 5.66 -7.22
CA VAL A 344 8.07 4.34 -7.82
C VAL A 344 7.89 4.42 -9.32
N PHE A 345 8.65 3.64 -10.07
CA PHE A 345 8.56 3.56 -11.52
C PHE A 345 9.21 2.26 -11.99
N HIS A 346 8.89 1.78 -13.18
CA HIS A 346 9.69 0.73 -13.80
C HIS A 346 10.67 1.30 -14.82
N SER A 347 11.78 0.60 -15.06
CA SER A 347 12.78 1.04 -16.01
C SER A 347 13.51 -0.12 -16.66
N ALA A 348 13.84 0.03 -17.94
CA ALA A 348 14.74 -0.86 -18.68
C ALA A 348 16.22 -0.42 -18.58
N ALA A 349 16.52 0.59 -17.78
CA ALA A 349 17.86 1.14 -17.64
C ALA A 349 18.74 0.27 -16.74
N SER A 350 19.86 -0.21 -17.29
CA SER A 350 20.81 -1.08 -16.58
C SER A 350 21.78 -0.32 -15.66
N ASN A 351 21.76 1.03 -15.70
CA ASN A 351 22.68 1.86 -14.93
C ASN A 351 22.06 2.51 -13.69
N LEU A 352 20.74 2.40 -13.46
CA LEU A 352 20.06 3.02 -12.31
C LEU A 352 20.60 2.53 -10.98
N ILE A 353 21.00 1.27 -10.93
CA ILE A 353 21.69 0.66 -9.80
C ILE A 353 22.82 -0.26 -10.29
N VAL A 354 23.90 -0.33 -9.54
CA VAL A 354 25.00 -1.28 -9.83
C VAL A 354 24.48 -2.71 -9.68
N GLY A 355 24.83 -3.58 -10.63
CA GLY A 355 24.42 -4.99 -10.60
C GLY A 355 23.05 -5.26 -11.23
N ASP A 356 22.51 -4.33 -12.01
CA ASP A 356 21.44 -4.65 -12.95
C ASP A 356 21.94 -5.46 -14.14
N THR A 357 21.53 -6.73 -14.23
CA THR A 357 22.05 -7.66 -15.24
C THR A 357 20.98 -8.49 -15.94
N ASN A 358 19.72 -8.44 -15.51
CA ASN A 358 18.66 -9.32 -16.01
C ASN A 358 18.10 -8.90 -17.38
N SER A 359 18.48 -7.74 -17.92
CA SER A 359 17.99 -7.18 -19.20
C SER A 359 16.46 -7.00 -19.28
N GLY A 360 15.75 -7.09 -18.15
CA GLY A 360 14.32 -6.87 -18.04
C GLY A 360 14.00 -5.49 -17.44
N THR A 361 12.72 -5.11 -17.45
CA THR A 361 12.27 -3.91 -16.74
C THR A 361 12.20 -4.19 -15.24
N ASP A 362 12.89 -3.43 -14.41
CA ASP A 362 12.83 -3.55 -12.95
C ASP A 362 12.00 -2.41 -12.35
N VAL A 363 11.37 -2.65 -11.20
CA VAL A 363 10.68 -1.61 -10.43
C VAL A 363 11.69 -0.96 -9.49
N PHE A 364 11.75 0.36 -9.50
CA PHE A 364 12.61 1.17 -8.66
C PHE A 364 11.80 2.12 -7.78
N ARG A 365 12.38 2.51 -6.64
CA ARG A 365 11.88 3.57 -5.77
C ARG A 365 12.96 4.62 -5.57
N ARG A 366 12.62 5.86 -5.88
CA ARG A 366 13.42 7.07 -5.62
C ARG A 366 12.94 7.73 -4.33
N ASP A 367 13.82 7.88 -3.35
CA ASP A 367 13.64 8.82 -2.24
C ASP A 367 14.14 10.19 -2.70
N ARG A 368 13.22 11.12 -2.96
CA ARG A 368 13.55 12.47 -3.45
C ARG A 368 14.26 13.32 -2.39
N LEU A 369 13.97 13.07 -1.11
CA LEU A 369 14.61 13.81 -0.01
C LEU A 369 16.07 13.38 0.17
N LEU A 370 16.34 12.08 0.10
CA LEU A 370 17.69 11.54 0.30
C LEU A 370 18.49 11.41 -1.01
N GLY A 371 17.84 11.55 -2.16
CA GLY A 371 18.47 11.35 -3.46
C GLY A 371 18.93 9.90 -3.70
N THR A 372 18.20 8.91 -3.15
CA THR A 372 18.57 7.49 -3.25
C THR A 372 17.62 6.74 -4.18
N THR A 373 18.18 5.83 -4.98
CA THR A 373 17.42 4.94 -5.89
C THR A 373 17.64 3.51 -5.44
N THR A 374 16.54 2.76 -5.24
CA THR A 374 16.55 1.38 -4.75
C THR A 374 15.73 0.50 -5.68
N ARG A 375 16.20 -0.73 -5.97
CA ARG A 375 15.41 -1.71 -6.73
C ARG A 375 14.38 -2.36 -5.80
N ILE A 376 13.11 -2.29 -6.19
CA ILE A 376 11.98 -2.86 -5.47
C ILE A 376 11.68 -4.30 -5.91
N SER A 377 11.82 -4.60 -7.20
CA SER A 377 11.59 -5.93 -7.79
C SER A 377 12.72 -6.92 -7.48
N VAL A 378 12.98 -7.16 -6.19
CA VAL A 378 13.97 -8.13 -5.73
C VAL A 378 13.31 -9.28 -4.96
N MET A 379 14.01 -10.41 -4.94
CA MET A 379 13.65 -11.56 -4.11
C MET A 379 13.72 -11.18 -2.63
N THR A 380 13.00 -11.92 -1.78
CA THR A 380 13.20 -11.83 -0.32
C THR A 380 14.68 -12.08 0.01
N GLY A 381 15.35 -11.09 0.62
CA GLY A 381 16.80 -11.11 0.84
C GLY A 381 17.64 -10.29 -0.16
N GLY A 382 17.01 -9.60 -1.12
CA GLY A 382 17.62 -8.52 -1.91
C GLY A 382 18.24 -8.93 -3.25
N ALA A 383 18.16 -10.19 -3.67
CA ALA A 383 18.74 -10.64 -4.93
C ALA A 383 17.84 -10.28 -6.15
N GLN A 384 18.44 -10.00 -7.30
CA GLN A 384 17.70 -9.60 -8.52
C GLN A 384 16.77 -10.72 -9.04
N ALA A 385 15.57 -10.34 -9.46
CA ALA A 385 14.61 -11.20 -10.13
C ALA A 385 15.09 -11.59 -11.55
N ASN A 386 14.69 -12.75 -12.07
CA ASN A 386 15.22 -13.26 -13.35
C ASN A 386 14.56 -12.67 -14.61
N ALA A 387 13.49 -11.88 -14.48
CA ALA A 387 12.87 -11.12 -15.57
C ALA A 387 12.13 -9.87 -15.03
N GLY A 388 11.34 -9.22 -15.88
CA GLY A 388 10.77 -7.90 -15.58
C GLY A 388 9.59 -7.89 -14.60
N SER A 389 9.40 -6.75 -13.94
CA SER A 389 8.25 -6.38 -13.12
C SER A 389 7.70 -5.03 -13.61
N GLN A 390 6.38 -4.84 -13.52
CA GLN A 390 5.70 -3.70 -14.17
C GLN A 390 4.57 -3.13 -13.31
N GLU A 391 4.13 -1.92 -13.71
CA GLU A 391 3.04 -1.12 -13.13
C GLU A 391 2.99 -1.12 -11.61
N ALA A 392 3.88 -0.34 -11.01
CA ALA A 392 3.96 -0.23 -9.57
C ALA A 392 3.00 0.82 -9.01
N ALA A 393 2.42 0.55 -7.84
CA ALA A 393 1.69 1.54 -7.04
C ALA A 393 2.26 1.59 -5.62
N ILE A 394 2.13 2.73 -4.94
CA ILE A 394 2.76 2.97 -3.64
C ILE A 394 1.75 3.41 -2.56
N SER A 395 1.89 2.90 -1.33
CA SER A 395 1.09 3.36 -0.20
C SER A 395 1.36 4.83 0.13
N GLY A 396 0.42 5.47 0.84
CA GLY A 396 0.47 6.91 1.11
C GLY A 396 1.70 7.33 1.92
N ASP A 397 2.17 6.48 2.84
CA ASP A 397 3.41 6.68 3.60
C ASP A 397 4.69 6.33 2.82
N GLY A 398 4.55 5.81 1.59
CA GLY A 398 5.65 5.40 0.75
C GLY A 398 6.33 4.09 1.16
N ARG A 399 5.74 3.32 2.07
CA ARG A 399 6.35 2.10 2.63
C ARG A 399 6.09 0.88 1.77
N PHE A 400 4.86 0.63 1.34
CA PHE A 400 4.50 -0.58 0.60
C PHE A 400 4.41 -0.28 -0.88
N VAL A 401 5.02 -1.14 -1.70
CA VAL A 401 4.97 -1.03 -3.16
C VAL A 401 4.35 -2.29 -3.73
N THR A 402 3.25 -2.15 -4.46
CA THR A 402 2.65 -3.22 -5.27
C THR A 402 3.20 -3.21 -6.68
N TYR A 403 3.26 -4.37 -7.33
CA TYR A 403 3.57 -4.52 -8.76
C TYR A 403 3.16 -5.92 -9.22
N TYR A 404 3.09 -6.16 -10.52
CA TYR A 404 2.95 -7.53 -11.05
C TYR A 404 4.21 -8.01 -11.76
N SER A 405 4.39 -9.32 -11.78
CA SER A 405 5.51 -9.96 -12.48
C SER A 405 5.19 -11.41 -12.83
N GLY A 406 5.67 -11.87 -13.98
CA GLY A 406 5.62 -13.28 -14.41
C GLY A 406 6.83 -14.10 -13.95
N VAL A 407 7.63 -13.55 -13.05
CA VAL A 407 8.93 -14.09 -12.64
C VAL A 407 8.76 -15.17 -11.56
N THR A 408 9.33 -16.34 -11.83
CA THR A 408 9.24 -17.52 -10.95
C THR A 408 10.12 -17.50 -9.70
N ASN A 409 10.94 -16.45 -9.49
CA ASN A 409 11.89 -16.42 -8.37
C ASN A 409 11.70 -15.27 -7.38
N LEU A 410 10.69 -14.39 -7.54
CA LEU A 410 10.46 -13.28 -6.59
C LEU A 410 10.11 -13.77 -5.16
N VAL A 411 9.34 -14.85 -5.07
CA VAL A 411 9.01 -15.53 -3.81
C VAL A 411 9.24 -17.03 -3.95
N PRO A 412 9.55 -17.74 -2.85
CA PRO A 412 9.53 -19.21 -2.87
C PRO A 412 8.17 -19.72 -3.34
N ASN A 413 8.16 -20.76 -4.18
CA ASN A 413 6.94 -21.40 -4.71
C ASN A 413 6.12 -20.52 -5.68
N ASP A 414 6.78 -19.67 -6.46
CA ASP A 414 6.20 -19.25 -7.73
C ASP A 414 6.40 -20.33 -8.79
N THR A 415 5.32 -21.03 -9.13
CA THR A 415 5.40 -22.24 -9.98
C THR A 415 4.49 -22.19 -11.21
N ASN A 416 3.72 -21.11 -11.40
CA ASN A 416 2.65 -21.09 -12.39
C ASN A 416 3.05 -20.46 -13.75
N ASN A 417 4.20 -19.78 -13.84
CA ASN A 417 4.65 -19.01 -15.02
C ASN A 417 3.59 -18.00 -15.52
N ARG A 418 2.83 -17.40 -14.61
CA ARG A 418 1.82 -16.37 -14.90
C ARG A 418 2.19 -15.09 -14.17
N ASN A 419 1.62 -13.97 -14.62
CA ASN A 419 1.74 -12.72 -13.88
C ASN A 419 1.01 -12.89 -12.53
N ASP A 420 1.73 -12.62 -11.45
CA ASP A 420 1.23 -12.58 -10.09
C ASP A 420 1.44 -11.18 -9.52
N VAL A 421 0.62 -10.81 -8.53
CA VAL A 421 0.72 -9.52 -7.86
C VAL A 421 1.51 -9.69 -6.57
N PHE A 422 2.49 -8.80 -6.38
CA PHE A 422 3.38 -8.78 -5.23
C PHE A 422 3.27 -7.46 -4.48
N VAL A 423 3.55 -7.51 -3.18
CA VAL A 423 3.81 -6.35 -2.32
C VAL A 423 5.21 -6.47 -1.75
N THR A 424 5.98 -5.38 -1.83
CA THR A 424 7.28 -5.27 -1.20
C THR A 424 7.30 -4.19 -0.12
N ASP A 425 7.89 -4.53 1.03
CA ASP A 425 8.25 -3.60 2.10
C ASP A 425 9.78 -3.38 2.09
N PRO A 426 10.28 -2.25 1.59
CA PRO A 426 11.71 -1.92 1.52
C PRO A 426 12.33 -1.68 2.90
N ALA A 427 11.51 -1.32 3.89
CA ALA A 427 11.98 -1.14 5.26
C ALA A 427 12.09 -2.48 6.00
N GLY A 428 11.51 -3.55 5.46
CA GLY A 428 11.35 -4.87 6.07
C GLY A 428 10.67 -4.85 7.44
N LEU A 429 10.38 -6.03 7.98
CA LEU A 429 9.87 -6.14 9.34
C LEU A 429 11.04 -5.95 10.33
N ALA A 430 11.17 -4.76 10.91
CA ALA A 430 11.78 -4.67 12.23
C ALA A 430 10.82 -5.40 13.20
N ALA A 431 11.21 -6.59 13.66
CA ALA A 431 10.53 -7.21 14.79
C ALA A 431 10.68 -6.26 15.99
N SER A 432 9.67 -5.43 16.25
CA SER A 432 9.62 -4.60 17.44
C SER A 432 9.30 -5.48 18.64
N ILE A 433 10.34 -5.98 19.30
CA ILE A 433 10.22 -6.55 20.65
C ILE A 433 10.21 -5.37 21.62
N ALA A 434 9.04 -5.06 22.18
CA ALA A 434 8.94 -4.15 23.32
C ALA A 434 9.45 -4.86 24.58
N ILE A 435 10.68 -4.55 25.01
CA ILE A 435 11.22 -5.04 26.29
C ILE A 435 10.74 -4.09 27.40
N ARG A 436 9.89 -4.57 28.32
CA ARG A 436 9.67 -3.84 29.59
C ARG A 436 10.88 -4.06 30.49
N THR A 437 11.55 -2.97 30.87
CA THR A 437 12.39 -2.98 32.07
C THR A 437 11.55 -2.44 33.23
N GLY A 438 11.25 -3.31 34.20
CA GLY A 438 10.68 -2.87 35.47
C GLY A 438 11.73 -2.08 36.24
N ALA A 439 11.36 -0.92 36.77
CA ALA A 439 12.27 -0.12 37.59
C ALA A 439 12.63 -0.88 38.88
N GLY A 440 13.93 -1.15 39.05
CA GLY A 440 14.51 -1.67 40.28
C GLY A 440 16.03 -1.78 40.14
N ASN A 441 16.77 -0.81 40.69
CA ASN A 441 18.22 -0.74 40.88
C ASN A 441 19.11 -1.44 39.84
N VAL A 442 19.56 -0.69 38.83
CA VAL A 442 20.66 -1.11 37.94
C VAL A 442 21.99 -0.99 38.71
N PRO A 443 22.79 -2.05 38.89
CA PRO A 443 24.19 -1.87 39.25
C PRO A 443 24.89 -1.20 38.07
N ASN A 444 25.61 -0.11 38.33
CA ASN A 444 26.48 0.55 37.36
C ASN A 444 27.63 -0.38 36.93
N SER A 445 27.37 -1.32 36.01
CA SER A 445 28.34 -1.94 35.09
C SER A 445 27.69 -3.11 34.35
N LEU A 446 27.40 -2.95 33.06
CA LEU A 446 27.24 -4.09 32.15
C LEU A 446 28.65 -4.46 31.66
N THR A 447 29.36 -5.36 32.35
CA THR A 447 30.56 -6.00 31.77
C THR A 447 30.12 -7.08 30.78
N ALA A 448 30.55 -6.93 29.53
CA ALA A 448 30.19 -7.75 28.38
C ALA A 448 30.79 -9.16 28.44
N ASN A 449 30.12 -10.10 29.14
CA ASN A 449 30.57 -11.50 29.19
C ASN A 449 29.48 -12.55 28.84
N SER A 450 28.31 -12.17 28.33
CA SER A 450 27.32 -13.15 27.84
C SER A 450 27.39 -13.28 26.31
N GLN A 451 27.97 -14.38 25.84
CA GLN A 451 27.94 -14.77 24.42
C GLN A 451 26.48 -15.08 24.01
N PRO A 452 26.00 -14.61 22.84
CA PRO A 452 24.73 -15.06 22.31
C PRO A 452 24.86 -16.51 21.84
N LEU A 453 24.04 -17.41 22.38
CA LEU A 453 23.83 -18.72 21.76
C LEU A 453 22.91 -18.50 20.55
N ILE A 454 23.51 -18.48 19.35
CA ILE A 454 22.77 -18.53 18.10
C ILE A 454 22.39 -20.00 17.87
N GLY A 455 21.13 -20.33 18.13
CA GLY A 455 20.51 -21.59 17.73
C GLY A 455 19.22 -21.31 16.97
N ASN A 456 18.96 -22.11 15.92
CA ASN A 456 17.72 -22.08 15.14
C ASN A 456 16.52 -22.54 15.98
N ALA A 457 16.04 -21.69 16.88
CA ALA A 457 14.68 -21.64 17.45
C ALA A 457 14.70 -20.78 18.74
N GLY A 458 14.15 -19.56 18.65
CA GLY A 458 13.72 -18.79 19.81
C GLY A 458 14.80 -17.99 20.55
N PHE A 459 14.48 -16.72 20.84
CA PHE A 459 15.19 -15.92 21.84
C PHE A 459 14.67 -16.29 23.23
N GLY A 460 15.52 -16.86 24.08
CA GLY A 460 15.22 -17.07 25.50
C GLY A 460 16.28 -16.39 26.36
N PHE A 461 15.86 -15.48 27.25
CA PHE A 461 16.69 -15.04 28.36
C PHE A 461 16.25 -15.79 29.62
N VAL A 462 17.16 -16.50 30.27
CA VAL A 462 16.95 -17.07 31.61
C VAL A 462 17.31 -15.98 32.62
N TYR A 463 16.34 -15.58 33.45
CA TYR A 463 16.61 -14.76 34.64
C TYR A 463 16.56 -15.67 35.87
N ASP A 464 17.70 -15.87 36.52
CA ASP A 464 17.73 -16.32 37.91
C ASP A 464 17.65 -15.08 38.80
N ASN A 465 16.58 -14.96 39.59
CA ASN A 465 16.46 -13.90 40.60
C ASN A 465 16.62 -14.52 42.00
N PRO A 466 17.82 -14.51 42.60
CA PRO A 466 17.96 -14.81 44.01
C PRO A 466 17.64 -13.54 44.78
N THR A 467 16.54 -13.56 45.53
CA THR A 467 16.12 -12.60 46.57
C THR A 467 15.41 -11.31 46.11
N ALA A 468 14.10 -11.22 46.37
CA ALA A 468 13.40 -9.95 46.52
C ALA A 468 12.28 -10.09 47.58
N SER A 469 12.55 -9.52 48.76
CA SER A 469 11.58 -9.28 49.84
C SER A 469 10.70 -8.07 49.53
N CYS A 470 9.43 -8.14 49.94
CA CYS A 470 8.38 -7.14 49.71
C CYS A 470 8.71 -5.71 50.18
N GLY A 471 8.37 -4.72 49.35
CA GLY A 471 8.31 -3.30 49.70
C GLY A 471 8.07 -2.43 48.47
N VAL A 472 6.81 -2.10 48.17
CA VAL A 472 6.42 -1.27 47.02
C VAL A 472 6.09 0.15 47.47
N THR A 473 6.76 1.15 46.90
CA THR A 473 6.30 2.55 46.83
C THR A 473 5.62 2.79 45.48
N PRO A 474 4.56 3.62 45.36
CA PRO A 474 3.91 3.86 44.08
C PRO A 474 4.86 4.60 43.13
N GLY A 475 5.25 3.95 42.03
CA GLY A 475 6.07 4.54 40.98
C GLY A 475 5.25 4.80 39.72
N THR A 476 5.35 6.00 39.17
CA THR A 476 4.76 6.41 37.90
C THR A 476 5.30 5.54 36.77
N ALA A 477 4.41 4.90 35.99
CA ALA A 477 4.82 4.22 34.76
C ALA A 477 5.02 5.26 33.65
N VAL A 478 6.26 5.50 33.25
CA VAL A 478 6.57 6.25 32.03
C VAL A 478 6.77 5.24 30.91
N VAL A 479 5.88 5.25 29.92
CA VAL A 479 6.08 4.51 28.68
C VAL A 479 7.09 5.30 27.84
N THR A 480 8.31 4.81 27.71
CA THR A 480 9.24 5.31 26.69
C THR A 480 9.17 4.35 25.50
N ALA A 481 8.33 4.67 24.52
CA ALA A 481 8.47 4.07 23.20
C ALA A 481 9.60 4.81 22.49
N ILE A 482 10.66 4.11 22.10
CA ILE A 482 11.63 4.63 21.14
C ILE A 482 11.08 4.25 19.76
N ASP A 483 10.38 5.20 19.15
CA ASP A 483 10.12 5.18 17.71
C ASP A 483 10.98 6.28 17.09
N PHE A 484 11.74 5.93 16.04
CA PHE A 484 12.58 6.88 15.31
C PHE A 484 11.80 7.68 14.25
N ASN A 485 10.48 7.49 14.13
CA ASN A 485 9.65 8.24 13.20
C ASN A 485 8.46 8.96 13.89
N GLY A 486 8.73 10.14 14.47
CA GLY A 486 7.78 11.26 14.53
C GLY A 486 6.42 11.10 15.24
N ALA A 487 6.39 11.58 16.49
CA ALA A 487 5.27 12.19 17.23
C ALA A 487 3.98 11.37 17.54
N LEU A 488 3.86 10.94 18.80
CA LEU A 488 2.57 10.78 19.49
C LEU A 488 2.57 11.50 20.84
N THR A 489 1.53 12.28 21.08
CA THR A 489 1.14 12.81 22.39
C THR A 489 0.50 11.70 23.21
N ALA A 490 1.08 11.35 24.36
CA ALA A 490 0.49 10.40 25.29
C ALA A 490 -0.67 11.04 26.06
N SER A 491 -1.85 10.42 26.05
CA SER A 491 -2.95 10.73 26.97
C SER A 491 -2.86 9.85 28.22
N LEU A 492 -2.88 10.49 29.39
CA LEU A 492 -2.92 9.84 30.70
C LEU A 492 -4.32 9.26 30.98
N PHE A 493 -4.38 8.00 31.41
CA PHE A 493 -5.52 7.50 32.18
C PHE A 493 -5.07 7.33 33.63
N ASP A 494 -5.70 8.07 34.52
CA ASP A 494 -5.54 7.92 35.96
C ASP A 494 -6.67 7.02 36.48
N GLY A 495 -6.30 5.88 37.06
CA GLY A 495 -7.24 4.87 37.53
C GLY A 495 -6.59 4.02 38.61
N CYS A 496 -6.71 4.48 39.86
CA CYS A 496 -6.18 3.81 41.04
C CYS A 496 -6.95 2.53 41.43
N ALA A 497 -6.20 1.67 42.13
CA ALA A 497 -6.60 0.61 43.07
C ALA A 497 -7.05 -0.75 42.50
N GLY A 498 -6.13 -1.72 42.56
CA GLY A 498 -6.47 -3.13 42.83
C GLY A 498 -6.92 -3.99 41.64
N GLY A 499 -6.36 -3.79 40.44
CA GLY A 499 -6.68 -4.62 39.26
C GLY A 499 -5.43 -5.12 38.52
N SER A 500 -5.43 -6.39 38.15
CA SER A 500 -4.47 -7.02 37.25
C SER A 500 -4.41 -6.23 35.93
N GLY A 501 -3.27 -5.64 35.60
CA GLY A 501 -3.06 -5.00 34.31
C GLY A 501 -2.76 -6.05 33.23
N THR A 502 -3.73 -6.32 32.35
CA THR A 502 -3.51 -7.13 31.15
C THR A 502 -2.92 -6.25 30.05
N LEU A 503 -1.73 -6.57 29.58
CA LEU A 503 -1.22 -6.05 28.30
C LEU A 503 -1.44 -7.13 27.24
N LEU A 504 -2.37 -6.89 26.32
CA LEU A 504 -2.50 -7.66 25.10
C LEU A 504 -1.36 -7.30 24.15
N ILE A 505 -0.43 -8.22 23.96
CA ILE A 505 0.50 -8.18 22.83
C ILE A 505 -0.09 -9.09 21.77
N ASN A 506 -0.71 -8.49 20.76
CA ASN A 506 -1.17 -9.22 19.59
C ASN A 506 0.04 -9.54 18.70
N LEU A 507 0.46 -10.80 18.72
CA LEU A 507 1.35 -11.34 17.70
C LEU A 507 0.49 -11.74 16.50
N PHE A 508 0.44 -10.88 15.48
CA PHE A 508 -0.24 -11.20 14.21
C PHE A 508 0.79 -11.63 13.15
N GLY A 509 0.67 -12.88 12.71
CA GLY A 509 1.42 -13.48 11.61
C GLY A 509 1.26 -15.01 11.63
N PRO A 510 1.25 -15.70 10.47
CA PRO A 510 1.12 -17.15 10.44
C PRO A 510 2.36 -17.81 11.05
N VAL A 511 2.20 -18.47 12.21
CA VAL A 511 3.23 -19.29 12.83
C VAL A 511 3.20 -20.68 12.16
N PRO A 512 4.28 -21.16 11.53
CA PRO A 512 4.33 -22.54 11.05
C PRO A 512 4.23 -23.52 12.22
N ALA A 513 3.49 -24.62 12.04
CA ALA A 513 3.23 -25.63 13.07
C ALA A 513 4.51 -26.09 13.80
N LEU A 514 4.65 -25.71 15.07
CA LEU A 514 5.71 -26.22 15.96
C LEU A 514 5.39 -27.65 16.38
N THR A 515 6.09 -28.62 15.80
CA THR A 515 6.06 -30.04 16.19
C THR A 515 7.18 -30.37 17.18
N LYS A 516 7.18 -29.74 18.36
CA LYS A 516 7.77 -30.22 19.63
C LYS A 516 7.88 -29.09 20.65
N THR A 517 7.13 -29.18 21.73
CA THR A 517 7.39 -28.43 22.96
C THR A 517 8.14 -29.36 23.92
N GLY A 518 9.44 -29.13 24.12
CA GLY A 518 10.22 -29.79 25.17
C GLY A 518 10.35 -28.84 26.36
N VAL A 519 9.74 -29.17 27.50
CA VAL A 519 9.92 -28.46 28.76
C VAL A 519 11.04 -29.14 29.54
N TRP A 520 12.10 -28.41 29.87
CA TRP A 520 13.13 -28.85 30.82
C TRP A 520 12.72 -28.40 32.23
N LEU A 521 12.51 -29.34 33.15
CA LEU A 521 12.32 -29.06 34.58
C LEU A 521 13.64 -29.36 35.30
N GLY A 522 14.31 -28.32 35.82
CA GLY A 522 15.46 -28.47 36.71
C GLY A 522 15.02 -28.98 38.09
N THR A 523 15.78 -29.91 38.67
CA THR A 523 15.52 -30.49 40.00
C THR A 523 15.82 -29.51 41.14
N PRO A 524 15.01 -29.44 42.22
CA PRO A 524 15.30 -28.56 43.36
C PRO A 524 16.45 -29.08 44.23
N GLY A 525 17.49 -28.27 44.42
CA GLY A 525 18.50 -28.47 45.44
C GLY A 525 17.97 -28.12 46.83
N THR A 526 18.23 -28.99 47.80
CA THR A 526 17.85 -28.82 49.21
C THR A 526 18.67 -27.72 49.88
N ALA A 527 18.02 -26.64 50.32
CA ALA A 527 18.59 -25.67 51.25
C ALA A 527 17.75 -25.64 52.53
N THR A 528 18.30 -26.21 53.61
CA THR A 528 17.78 -26.12 54.98
C THR A 528 18.39 -24.90 55.68
N ALA A 529 17.56 -23.92 56.05
CA ALA A 529 17.90 -22.94 57.09
C ALA A 529 16.61 -22.49 57.83
N PRO A 530 16.68 -22.24 59.15
CA PRO A 530 15.49 -22.14 60.01
C PRO A 530 14.89 -20.73 60.04
N LEU A 531 13.54 -20.68 60.15
CA LEU A 531 12.75 -19.48 60.40
C LEU A 531 12.99 -18.92 61.81
N PRO A 532 13.10 -17.59 62.00
CA PRO A 532 12.85 -16.97 63.29
C PRO A 532 11.36 -16.89 63.57
N ASN A 533 10.99 -17.23 64.81
CA ASN A 533 9.67 -17.10 65.38
C ASN A 533 9.37 -15.62 65.72
N ASP A 534 8.54 -14.95 64.94
CA ASP A 534 7.62 -13.94 65.47
C ASP A 534 6.28 -13.99 64.73
N GLY A 535 5.24 -14.35 65.49
CA GLY A 535 3.90 -14.54 64.97
C GLY A 535 3.32 -13.23 64.44
N SER A 536 3.09 -13.18 63.13
CA SER A 536 2.00 -12.40 62.54
C SER A 536 1.23 -13.27 61.56
N LEU A 537 0.00 -13.59 61.95
CA LEU A 537 -1.02 -14.26 61.16
C LEU A 537 -1.46 -13.37 60.00
N CYS A 538 -1.50 -13.91 58.78
CA CYS A 538 -2.55 -13.62 57.79
C CYS A 538 -2.67 -14.83 56.85
N GLY A 539 -3.87 -15.39 56.77
CA GLY A 539 -4.16 -16.67 56.13
C GLY A 539 -3.97 -16.69 54.61
N LEU A 540 -3.52 -17.83 54.10
CA LEU A 540 -3.70 -18.21 52.71
C LEU A 540 -5.20 -18.45 52.45
N ALA A 541 -5.83 -17.53 51.74
CA ALA A 541 -7.06 -17.81 51.01
C ALA A 541 -6.69 -18.09 49.54
N ALA A 542 -7.19 -19.21 49.04
CA ALA A 542 -7.02 -19.70 47.68
C ALA A 542 -7.59 -18.73 46.65
N HIS A 543 -6.87 -18.51 45.55
CA HIS A 543 -7.49 -18.24 44.24
C HIS A 543 -6.55 -18.76 43.13
N ALA A 544 -6.78 -20.01 42.73
CA ALA A 544 -6.44 -20.44 41.38
C ALA A 544 -7.52 -19.85 40.45
N GLN A 545 -7.12 -19.03 39.48
CA GLN A 545 -7.96 -18.74 38.32
C GLN A 545 -7.28 -19.33 37.09
N SER A 546 -7.88 -20.42 36.60
CA SER A 546 -7.59 -21.06 35.32
C SER A 546 -8.07 -20.16 34.18
N PHE A 547 -7.24 -19.95 33.16
CA PHE A 547 -7.63 -19.25 31.93
C PHE A 547 -8.19 -20.24 30.91
N PHE A 548 -9.36 -19.94 30.33
CA PHE A 548 -9.94 -20.66 29.19
C PHE A 548 -9.53 -19.98 27.87
N VAL A 549 -9.08 -20.77 26.90
CA VAL A 549 -8.91 -20.34 25.51
C VAL A 549 -10.19 -20.71 24.76
N VAL A 550 -10.91 -19.74 24.21
CA VAL A 550 -12.10 -19.98 23.38
C VAL A 550 -11.64 -20.19 21.94
N VAL A 551 -11.88 -21.39 21.39
CA VAL A 551 -11.71 -21.72 19.98
C VAL A 551 -13.07 -21.54 19.29
N PRO A 552 -13.21 -20.79 18.17
CA PRO A 552 -14.50 -20.63 17.50
C PRO A 552 -14.93 -21.94 16.83
N GLY A 553 -16.13 -22.45 17.16
CA GLY A 553 -16.77 -23.56 16.46
C GLY A 553 -17.22 -24.77 17.31
N LEU A 554 -16.98 -24.78 18.62
CA LEU A 554 -17.40 -25.88 19.50
C LEU A 554 -18.49 -25.38 20.48
N SER A 555 -19.74 -25.84 20.30
CA SER A 555 -20.81 -25.61 21.29
C SER A 555 -20.71 -26.66 22.39
N ILE A 556 -20.27 -26.26 23.59
CA ILE A 556 -20.28 -27.12 24.78
C ILE A 556 -21.28 -26.54 25.78
N HIS A 557 -22.22 -27.36 26.23
CA HIS A 557 -23.22 -27.01 27.24
C HIS A 557 -22.59 -27.10 28.66
N PRO A 558 -23.01 -26.31 29.66
CA PRO A 558 -22.22 -26.09 30.88
C PRO A 558 -22.14 -27.26 31.90
N SER A 559 -22.39 -28.50 31.49
CA SER A 559 -22.47 -29.65 32.42
C SER A 559 -21.46 -30.79 32.18
N ASP A 560 -20.59 -30.71 31.17
CA ASP A 560 -19.70 -31.83 30.84
C ASP A 560 -18.26 -31.57 31.36
N ALA A 561 -17.87 -32.32 32.39
CA ALA A 561 -16.51 -32.42 32.88
C ALA A 561 -15.72 -33.43 32.03
N VAL A 562 -14.54 -33.06 31.53
CA VAL A 562 -13.64 -33.98 30.83
C VAL A 562 -12.27 -33.95 31.51
N ASP A 563 -11.92 -35.08 32.14
CA ASP A 563 -10.57 -35.39 32.62
C ASP A 563 -9.67 -35.78 31.43
N VAL A 564 -8.49 -35.16 31.32
CA VAL A 564 -7.45 -35.59 30.37
C VAL A 564 -6.30 -36.22 31.12
N VAL A 565 -6.16 -37.54 30.96
CA VAL A 565 -5.05 -38.37 31.44
C VAL A 565 -3.92 -38.33 30.41
N ILE A 566 -2.69 -37.99 30.83
CA ILE A 566 -1.48 -38.12 29.99
C ILE A 566 -0.75 -39.41 30.40
N GLY A 567 -0.77 -40.42 29.52
CA GLY A 567 0.03 -41.64 29.62
C GLY A 567 1.32 -41.55 28.80
N GLN A 568 2.33 -42.32 29.23
CA GLN A 568 3.78 -42.24 28.97
C GLN A 568 4.27 -41.90 27.56
#